data_AF-A0A4Q9HGK1-F1
#
_entry.id   AF-A0A4Q9HGK1-F1
#
_cell.length_a   1.000
_cell.length_b   1.000
_cell.length_c   1.000
_cell.angle_alpha   90.00
_cell.angle_beta   90.00
_cell.angle_gamma   90.00
#
_symmetry.space_group_name_H-M   'P 1'
#
loop_
_entity.id
_entity.type
_entity.pdbx_description
1 polymer ?
#
loop_
_entity_poly.entity_id
_entity_poly.type
_entity_poly.pdbx_seq_one_letter_code
_entity_poly.pdbx_strand_id
1 'polypeptide(L)'
;MWSDRYNYYNIQSDPEHTQELATNSVMDALLQTGNFAQKTHQTLSNASHFPWVDITLVKAKDGNFASSTKKTDFINLIAIVCAKGKNIDQQLYIKIFLKVAEKLNWRLYLEADD
;
A
#
# COMPACT_ATOMS: atom_id res chain seq x y z
N MET A 1 -0.46 -19.54 -4.21
CA MET A 1 0.19 -20.13 -3.02
C MET A 1 0.82 -18.97 -2.27
N TRP A 2 0.31 -18.63 -1.09
CA TRP A 2 0.74 -17.44 -0.33
C TRP A 2 2.11 -17.66 0.30
N SER A 3 2.91 -16.61 0.43
CA SER A 3 4.24 -16.69 1.03
C SER A 3 4.15 -16.90 2.55
N ASP A 4 4.92 -17.85 3.09
CA ASP A 4 5.09 -17.98 4.55
C ASP A 4 5.88 -16.80 5.15
N ARG A 5 6.52 -15.99 4.30
CA ARG A 5 7.41 -14.89 4.68
C ARG A 5 6.80 -13.51 4.50
N TYR A 6 5.71 -13.38 3.76
CA TYR A 6 5.11 -12.08 3.44
C TYR A 6 3.60 -12.10 3.57
N ASN A 7 3.06 -10.98 4.04
CA ASN A 7 1.63 -10.66 3.89
C ASN A 7 1.48 -9.62 2.77
N TYR A 8 0.40 -9.79 2.00
CA TYR A 8 0.04 -8.93 0.88
C TYR A 8 -1.27 -8.23 1.24
N TYR A 9 -1.25 -6.90 1.26
CA TYR A 9 -2.41 -6.09 1.55
C TYR A 9 -2.66 -5.10 0.42
N ASN A 10 -3.94 -4.77 0.23
CA ASN A 10 -4.38 -3.73 -0.69
C ASN A 10 -5.13 -2.66 0.07
N ILE A 11 -4.80 -1.39 -0.18
CA ILE A 11 -5.67 -0.27 0.20
C ILE A 11 -6.27 0.28 -1.08
N GLN A 12 -7.59 0.18 -1.21
CA GLN A 12 -8.33 0.60 -2.40
C GLN A 12 -9.69 1.19 -2.02
N SER A 13 -10.22 2.05 -2.89
CA SER A 13 -11.50 2.71 -2.71
C SER A 13 -12.65 1.72 -2.60
N ASP A 14 -12.71 0.80 -3.55
CA ASP A 14 -13.72 -0.25 -3.66
C ASP A 14 -13.17 -1.43 -4.50
N PRO A 15 -13.81 -2.61 -4.44
CA PRO A 15 -13.39 -3.78 -5.23
C PRO A 15 -13.40 -3.57 -6.75
N GLU A 16 -14.20 -2.63 -7.25
CA GLU A 16 -14.32 -2.32 -8.68
C GLU A 16 -13.35 -1.20 -9.12
N HIS A 17 -12.56 -0.66 -8.18
CA HIS A 17 -11.63 0.46 -8.37
C HIS A 17 -12.26 1.72 -9.01
N THR A 18 -13.52 2.02 -8.67
CA THR A 18 -14.29 3.10 -9.31
C THR A 18 -13.79 4.50 -8.98
N GLN A 19 -13.14 4.68 -7.83
CA GLN A 19 -12.61 5.98 -7.39
C GLN A 19 -11.09 6.02 -7.47
N GLU A 20 -10.58 7.17 -7.94
CA GLU A 20 -9.15 7.46 -8.00
C GLU A 20 -8.80 8.74 -7.23
N LEU A 21 -7.62 8.76 -6.64
CA LEU A 21 -7.05 9.92 -5.96
C LEU A 21 -5.76 10.35 -6.65
N ALA A 22 -5.44 11.64 -6.56
CA ALA A 22 -4.18 12.15 -7.09
C ALA A 22 -3.00 11.47 -6.39
N THR A 23 -2.01 11.02 -7.17
CA THR A 23 -0.84 10.28 -6.65
C THR A 23 -0.09 11.05 -5.57
N ASN A 24 0.05 12.37 -5.74
CA ASN A 24 0.71 13.21 -4.74
C ASN A 24 -0.05 13.20 -3.40
N SER A 25 -1.39 13.28 -3.42
CA SER A 25 -2.20 13.25 -2.20
C SER A 25 -2.05 11.93 -1.45
N VAL A 26 -1.95 10.81 -2.18
CA VAL A 26 -1.71 9.50 -1.57
C VAL A 26 -0.29 9.37 -1.03
N MET A 27 0.70 9.86 -1.78
CA MET A 27 2.09 9.90 -1.35
C MET A 27 2.23 10.71 -0.05
N ASP A 28 1.59 11.87 0.03
CA ASP A 28 1.57 12.71 1.23
C ASP A 28 0.88 12.00 2.41
N ALA A 29 -0.21 11.28 2.17
CA ALA A 29 -0.88 10.50 3.20
C ALA A 29 0.03 9.42 3.81
N LEU A 30 0.81 8.73 2.96
CA LEU A 30 1.79 7.72 3.38
C LEU A 30 2.99 8.33 4.11
N LEU A 31 3.60 9.39 3.56
CA LEU A 31 4.77 10.02 4.15
C LEU A 31 4.47 10.69 5.50
N GLN A 32 3.28 11.27 5.67
CA GLN A 32 2.85 11.86 6.94
C GLN A 32 2.72 10.85 8.08
N THR A 33 2.74 9.55 7.81
CA THR A 33 2.81 8.53 8.87
C THR A 33 4.17 8.51 9.57
N GLY A 34 5.23 9.03 8.93
CA GLY A 34 6.61 8.93 9.41
C GLY A 34 7.20 7.52 9.37
N ASN A 35 6.46 6.51 8.89
CA ASN A 35 6.90 5.11 8.88
C ASN A 35 7.47 4.65 7.53
N PHE A 36 7.32 5.48 6.50
CA PHE A 36 7.71 5.15 5.14
C PHE A 36 8.67 6.20 4.57
N ALA A 37 9.55 5.75 3.70
CA ALA A 37 10.48 6.55 2.93
C ALA A 37 10.23 6.32 1.44
N GLN A 38 10.12 7.42 0.67
CA GLN A 38 9.92 7.34 -0.77
C GLN A 38 11.19 6.81 -1.45
N LYS A 39 11.04 5.77 -2.29
CA LYS A 39 12.12 5.23 -3.13
C LYS A 39 12.06 5.81 -4.55
N THR A 40 10.86 5.89 -5.11
CA THR A 40 10.62 6.38 -6.47
C THR A 40 9.34 7.22 -6.52
N HIS A 41 8.90 7.61 -7.72
CA HIS A 41 7.66 8.36 -7.91
C HIS A 41 6.39 7.55 -7.57
N GLN A 42 6.48 6.22 -7.46
CA GLN A 42 5.34 5.33 -7.20
C GLN A 42 5.61 4.33 -6.06
N THR A 43 6.86 4.22 -5.58
CA THR A 43 7.21 3.21 -4.57
C THR A 43 7.78 3.83 -3.30
N LEU A 44 7.43 3.21 -2.18
CA LEU A 44 7.95 3.54 -0.86
C LEU A 44 8.46 2.27 -0.18
N SER A 45 9.38 2.44 0.76
CA SER A 45 9.79 1.40 1.70
C SER A 45 9.68 1.86 3.15
N ASN A 46 10.02 0.98 4.08
CA ASN A 46 10.11 1.33 5.49
C ASN A 46 11.13 2.46 5.76
N ALA A 47 10.82 3.28 6.77
CA ALA A 47 11.80 4.11 7.47
C ALA A 47 12.72 3.22 8.35
N SER A 48 13.84 3.76 8.82
CA SER A 48 14.85 3.00 9.58
C SER A 48 14.33 2.39 10.89
N HIS A 49 13.32 3.01 11.52
CA HIS A 49 12.67 2.53 12.74
C HIS A 49 11.47 1.63 12.50
N PHE A 50 11.06 1.43 11.24
CA PHE A 50 9.89 0.64 10.88
C PHE A 50 10.34 -0.69 10.24
N PRO A 51 9.69 -1.83 10.53
CA PRO A 51 10.06 -3.10 9.94
C PRO A 51 9.75 -3.13 8.43
N TRP A 52 10.40 -4.06 7.73
CA TRP A 52 10.44 -4.07 6.28
C TRP A 52 9.05 -4.11 5.63
N VAL A 53 8.81 -3.14 4.75
CA VAL A 53 7.63 -3.04 3.90
C VAL A 53 8.06 -2.48 2.55
N ASP A 54 7.40 -2.93 1.50
CA ASP A 54 7.46 -2.34 0.18
C ASP A 54 6.03 -1.99 -0.27
N ILE A 55 5.85 -0.74 -0.70
CA ILE A 55 4.55 -0.16 -1.05
C ILE A 55 4.63 0.35 -2.47
N THR A 56 3.67 -0.04 -3.31
CA THR A 56 3.57 0.41 -4.69
C THR A 56 2.21 1.06 -4.93
N LEU A 57 2.23 2.29 -5.43
CA LEU A 57 1.06 3.03 -5.87
C LEU A 57 0.76 2.66 -7.31
N VAL A 58 -0.44 2.15 -7.58
CA VAL A 58 -0.83 1.71 -8.92
C VAL A 58 -2.19 2.24 -9.31
N LYS A 59 -2.36 2.39 -10.62
CA LYS A 59 -3.67 2.54 -11.25
C LYS A 59 -4.05 1.19 -11.84
N ALA A 60 -4.89 0.46 -11.13
CA ALA A 60 -5.50 -0.77 -11.61
C ALA A 60 -6.62 -0.42 -12.60
N LYS A 61 -6.71 -1.16 -13.70
CA LYS A 61 -7.82 -1.09 -14.63
C LYS A 61 -8.23 -2.52 -14.95
N ASP A 62 -9.50 -2.86 -14.74
CA ASP A 62 -10.07 -4.18 -15.03
C ASP A 62 -9.27 -5.33 -14.36
N GLY A 63 -8.83 -5.14 -13.11
CA GLY A 63 -8.04 -6.12 -12.35
C GLY A 63 -6.58 -6.29 -12.78
N ASN A 64 -6.11 -5.55 -13.79
CA ASN A 64 -4.73 -5.54 -14.23
C ASN A 64 -4.03 -4.22 -13.85
N PHE A 65 -2.79 -4.29 -13.39
CA PHE A 65 -1.93 -3.13 -13.23
C PHE A 65 -0.59 -3.35 -13.93
N ALA A 66 -0.04 -2.29 -14.50
CA ALA A 66 1.32 -2.27 -15.03
C ALA A 66 2.07 -1.13 -14.34
N SER A 67 3.21 -1.43 -13.70
CA SER A 67 4.14 -0.40 -13.25
C SER A 67 4.78 0.23 -14.49
N SER A 68 4.20 1.34 -14.97
CA SER A 68 4.78 2.08 -16.08
C SER A 68 5.98 2.89 -15.56
N THR A 69 7.03 3.05 -16.37
CA THR A 69 8.15 3.96 -16.04
C THR A 69 7.74 5.43 -15.94
N LYS A 70 6.51 5.76 -16.37
CA LYS A 70 5.94 7.10 -16.24
C LYS A 70 5.15 7.21 -14.93
N LYS A 71 5.33 8.36 -14.29
CA LYS A 71 4.50 8.80 -13.17
C LYS A 71 3.03 8.76 -13.59
N THR A 72 2.22 8.08 -12.80
CA THR A 72 0.76 8.12 -12.93
C THR A 72 0.25 9.31 -12.13
N ASP A 73 -0.68 10.08 -12.70
CA ASP A 73 -1.25 11.26 -12.01
C ASP A 73 -2.32 10.88 -10.98
N PHE A 74 -2.99 9.75 -11.20
CA PHE A 74 -4.06 9.21 -10.35
C PHE A 74 -3.84 7.75 -10.04
N ILE A 75 -4.21 7.33 -8.83
CA ILE A 75 -4.12 5.95 -8.35
C ILE A 75 -5.43 5.54 -7.70
N ASN A 76 -5.75 4.26 -7.78
CA ASN A 76 -6.94 3.65 -7.18
C ASN A 76 -6.62 2.39 -6.36
N LEU A 77 -5.33 2.06 -6.24
CA LEU A 77 -4.85 0.91 -5.48
C LEU A 77 -3.45 1.19 -4.90
N ILE A 78 -3.26 0.84 -3.63
CA ILE A 78 -1.97 0.77 -2.95
C ILE A 78 -1.70 -0.69 -2.65
N ALA A 79 -0.75 -1.29 -3.37
CA ALA A 79 -0.29 -2.65 -3.13
C ALA A 79 0.82 -2.63 -2.08
N ILE A 80 0.71 -3.49 -1.06
CA ILE A 80 1.61 -3.51 0.09
C ILE A 80 2.12 -4.92 0.31
N VAL A 81 3.45 -5.06 0.38
CA VAL A 81 4.13 -6.30 0.78
C VAL A 81 4.86 -6.03 2.08
N CYS A 82 4.56 -6.80 3.12
CA CYS A 82 5.23 -6.65 4.41
C CYS A 82 5.71 -7.99 4.96
N ALA A 83 6.73 -7.94 5.80
CA ALA A 83 7.31 -9.15 6.38
C ALA A 83 6.35 -9.85 7.35
N LYS A 84 6.26 -11.18 7.21
CA LYS A 84 5.51 -12.11 8.06
C LYS A 84 6.50 -13.01 8.80
N GLY A 85 6.28 -13.24 10.10
CA GLY A 85 7.13 -14.12 10.90
C GLY A 85 6.84 -14.05 12.39
N LYS A 86 7.31 -15.05 13.14
CA LYS A 86 7.02 -15.21 14.59
C LYS A 86 7.46 -14.03 15.46
N ASN A 87 8.45 -13.25 15.02
CA ASN A 87 9.02 -12.12 15.78
C ASN A 87 8.58 -10.76 15.24
N ILE A 88 7.58 -10.72 14.36
CA ILE A 88 7.11 -9.49 13.74
C ILE A 88 5.70 -9.20 14.25
N ASP A 89 5.55 -8.11 15.00
CA ASP A 89 4.23 -7.65 15.45
C ASP A 89 3.42 -7.14 14.24
N GLN A 90 2.53 -7.99 13.74
CA GLN A 90 1.67 -7.66 12.60
C GLN A 90 0.68 -6.53 12.92
N GLN A 91 0.34 -6.33 14.20
CA GLN A 91 -0.57 -5.25 14.60
C GLN A 91 0.03 -3.88 14.34
N LEU A 92 1.36 -3.75 14.34
CA LEU A 92 2.04 -2.53 13.97
C LEU A 92 1.72 -2.13 12.52
N TYR A 93 1.86 -3.07 11.57
CA TYR A 93 1.53 -2.81 10.16
C TYR A 93 0.06 -2.46 9.98
N ILE A 94 -0.83 -3.31 10.50
CA ILE A 94 -2.28 -3.14 10.34
C ILE A 94 -2.73 -1.78 10.86
N LYS A 95 -2.26 -1.35 12.04
CA LYS A 95 -2.58 -0.03 12.59
C LYS A 95 -2.15 1.12 11.68
N ILE A 96 -0.97 1.04 11.06
CA ILE A 96 -0.50 2.08 10.15
C ILE A 96 -1.28 2.05 8.83
N PHE A 97 -1.54 0.86 8.28
CA PHE A 97 -2.30 0.73 7.03
C PHE A 97 -3.74 1.19 7.19
N LEU A 98 -4.40 0.87 8.31
CA LEU A 98 -5.74 1.37 8.63
C LEU A 98 -5.78 2.89 8.77
N LYS A 99 -4.78 3.51 9.41
CA LYS A 99 -4.68 4.99 9.49
C LYS A 99 -4.57 5.63 8.11
N VAL A 100 -3.81 5.03 7.20
CA VAL A 100 -3.70 5.50 5.82
C VAL A 100 -5.03 5.32 5.10
N ALA A 101 -5.66 4.15 5.22
CA ALA A 101 -6.95 3.85 4.60
C ALA A 101 -8.04 4.83 5.07
N GLU A 102 -8.18 5.06 6.37
CA GLU A 102 -9.12 6.03 6.94
C GLU A 102 -8.91 7.45 6.39
N LYS A 103 -7.65 7.88 6.32
CA LYS A 103 -7.30 9.21 5.81
C LYS A 103 -7.65 9.40 4.33
N LEU A 104 -7.58 8.32 3.55
CA LEU A 104 -7.95 8.32 2.13
C LEU A 104 -9.43 8.01 1.90
N ASN A 105 -10.19 7.71 2.97
CA ASN A 105 -11.55 7.16 2.89
C ASN A 105 -11.62 5.87 2.06
N TRP A 106 -10.58 5.04 2.14
CA TRP A 106 -10.42 3.76 1.44
C TRP A 106 -10.48 2.61 2.44
N ARG A 107 -10.48 1.37 1.93
CA ARG A 107 -10.52 0.15 2.74
C ARG A 107 -9.25 -0.67 2.59
N LEU A 108 -8.84 -1.31 3.68
CA LEU A 108 -7.73 -2.25 3.72
C LEU A 108 -8.26 -3.68 3.51
N TYR A 109 -7.64 -4.41 2.59
CA TYR A 109 -7.93 -5.80 2.27
C TYR A 109 -6.67 -6.63 2.44
N LEU A 110 -6.80 -7.83 3.00
CA LEU A 110 -5.74 -8.83 2.99
C LEU A 110 -5.97 -9.71 1.76
N GLU A 111 -5.00 -9.77 0.84
CA GLU A 111 -5.21 -10.53 -0.40
C GLU A 111 -5.37 -12.03 -0.14
N ALA A 112 -4.84 -12.54 0.99
CA ALA A 112 -4.94 -13.95 1.34
C ALA A 112 -6.35 -14.45 1.73
N ASP A 113 -7.31 -13.52 1.91
CA ASP A 113 -8.70 -13.83 2.25
C ASP A 113 -9.65 -13.78 1.02
N ASP A 114 -9.14 -13.49 -0.19
CA ASP A 114 -9.83 -13.62 -1.49
C ASP A 114 -9.38 -14.89 -2.25
#